data_AF-A0A924XD60-F1
#
_entry.id   AF-A0A924XD60-F1
#
_cell.length_a   1.000
_cell.length_b   1.000
_cell.length_c   1.000
_cell.angle_alpha   90.00
_cell.angle_beta   90.00
_cell.angle_gamma   90.00
#
_symmetry.space_group_name_H-M   'P 1'
#
loop_
_entity.id
_entity.type
_entity.pdbx_description
1 polymer ?
#
loop_
_entity_poly.entity_id
_entity_poly.type
_entity_poly.pdbx_seq_one_letter_code
_entity_poly.pdbx_strand_id
1 'polypeptide(L)'
;MGLAKYNAKRRFDRTPEPKGVAEKSAEADKLRYLIQKHAASRLHYDLRLEHDGVLLSWAVPKGPSFDTRDKRLAVHVEDHPVAYGDFEGIIPAGEYGGGTVMLWDTGTWEPIGDFATMYREGKLKFTVHGQKLKGAWTLVRLRGRGNDDGKNWLLIKERDDLVQSHEDYDVTIALDKSVKTGRSMDEIAEQKNDVWRSSRRQSAKATGGVGSAPKRKLALNVAGVTGAERMAMPTTLSPQLATLANAVPEGDEWLYELKLDGYRMIAFADGKQTRLLTRKGNDWTRKLMRVASSVDGIACPAVLDGEVCVVRNDGTTDFEELQNAVGESKSAKLVYYAFDMPWCDGYDLRRTPLTDRKELLRKVLSTAPTLGSSLVFSDHIEGHGEDVWKHACAMGIEGVIAKRRDSGYLTKRTSSWLKIKCHLRQELVVVGFTKAQGKRTGFGALALGYYDDDGVLTYAGRVGTGFSQKMLTTLVSALKKSERKTSALAKTLTGPDAKGVTWVEPELVVEVR
;
A
#
# COMPACT_ATOMS: atom_id res chain seq x y z
N MET A 1 32.41 4.74 -12.12
CA MET A 1 31.79 5.45 -10.98
C MET A 1 32.10 6.93 -11.15
N GLY A 2 31.20 7.83 -10.79
CA GLY A 2 31.46 9.26 -10.95
C GLY A 2 30.28 10.19 -10.64
N LEU A 3 30.62 11.41 -10.19
CA LEU A 3 29.67 12.42 -9.68
C LEU A 3 29.04 13.31 -10.78
N ALA A 4 29.37 13.10 -12.05
CA ALA A 4 28.89 13.94 -13.15
C ALA A 4 27.36 13.99 -13.22
N LYS A 5 26.70 12.83 -13.08
CA LYS A 5 25.23 12.73 -13.08
C LYS A 5 24.61 13.34 -11.83
N TYR A 6 25.28 13.26 -10.68
CA TYR A 6 24.84 13.91 -9.45
C TYR A 6 24.85 15.43 -9.63
N ASN A 7 26.00 16.00 -10.03
CA ASN A 7 26.16 17.44 -10.23
C ASN A 7 25.21 18.00 -11.30
N ALA A 8 24.96 17.27 -12.39
CA ALA A 8 24.05 17.72 -13.45
C ALA A 8 22.58 17.80 -13.01
N LYS A 9 22.18 17.04 -11.98
CA LYS A 9 20.79 16.96 -11.52
C LYS A 9 20.43 17.98 -10.42
N ARG A 10 21.40 18.69 -9.84
CA ARG A 10 21.18 19.60 -8.70
C ARG A 10 21.45 21.05 -9.06
N ARG A 11 20.63 21.94 -8.49
CA ARG A 11 20.88 23.39 -8.45
C ARG A 11 21.32 23.80 -7.06
N PHE A 12 22.64 23.84 -6.85
CA PHE A 12 23.26 24.09 -5.53
C PHE A 12 23.06 25.51 -4.98
N ASP A 13 22.50 26.42 -5.76
CA ASP A 13 21.99 27.73 -5.31
C ASP A 13 20.61 27.61 -4.64
N ARG A 14 19.92 26.47 -4.82
CA ARG A 14 18.55 26.23 -4.32
C ARG A 14 18.46 25.07 -3.35
N THR A 15 19.34 24.08 -3.45
CA THR A 15 19.36 22.93 -2.54
C THR A 15 20.43 23.10 -1.45
N PRO A 16 20.17 22.70 -0.19
CA PRO A 16 21.19 22.65 0.86
C PRO A 16 22.16 21.46 0.70
N GLU A 17 22.02 20.66 -0.35
CA GLU A 17 22.91 19.53 -0.63
C GLU A 17 24.34 20.00 -1.01
N PRO A 18 25.40 19.27 -0.60
CA PRO A 18 26.79 19.62 -0.95
C PRO A 18 27.09 19.42 -2.44
N LYS A 19 27.96 20.27 -2.99
CA LYS A 19 28.50 20.10 -4.35
C LYS A 19 29.32 18.81 -4.45
N GLY A 20 29.19 18.10 -5.58
CA GLY A 20 29.89 16.84 -5.80
C GLY A 20 31.37 17.03 -6.14
N VAL A 21 32.23 16.89 -5.13
CA VAL A 21 33.68 16.74 -5.26
C VAL A 21 34.04 15.32 -4.82
N ALA A 22 34.84 14.61 -5.61
CA ALA A 22 35.38 13.32 -5.19
C ALA A 22 36.52 13.58 -4.21
N GLU A 23 36.36 13.11 -2.98
CA GLU A 23 37.40 13.21 -1.95
C GLU A 23 38.24 11.93 -1.97
N LYS A 24 39.57 12.06 -1.83
CA LYS A 24 40.41 10.89 -1.54
C LYS A 24 40.12 10.48 -0.11
N SER A 25 39.78 9.21 0.14
CA SER A 25 39.52 8.75 1.50
C SER A 25 40.75 9.03 2.37
N ALA A 26 40.54 9.65 3.53
CA ALA A 26 41.62 10.06 4.43
C ALA A 26 42.24 8.86 5.18
N GLU A 27 41.55 7.72 5.17
CA GLU A 27 42.01 6.45 5.73
C GLU A 27 41.66 5.33 4.74
N ALA A 28 42.66 4.57 4.29
CA ALA A 28 42.50 3.51 3.29
C ALA A 28 41.71 2.29 3.81
N ASP A 29 41.51 2.18 5.13
CA ASP A 29 41.08 0.93 5.77
C ASP A 29 39.64 0.95 6.33
N LYS A 30 38.87 2.04 6.15
CA LYS A 30 37.49 2.14 6.68
C LYS A 30 36.53 2.76 5.68
N LEU A 31 35.95 1.94 4.82
CA LEU A 31 34.93 2.38 3.87
C LEU A 31 33.64 2.77 4.62
N ARG A 32 33.15 4.00 4.42
CA ARG A 32 31.92 4.46 5.08
C ARG A 32 30.69 3.76 4.52
N TYR A 33 29.76 3.46 5.41
CA TYR A 33 28.42 2.99 5.11
C TYR A 33 27.41 3.92 5.76
N LEU A 34 26.30 4.15 5.09
CA LEU A 34 25.16 4.83 5.69
C LEU A 34 23.84 4.47 5.00
N ILE A 35 22.76 4.75 5.71
CA ILE A 35 21.41 4.74 5.15
C ILE A 35 20.75 6.08 5.44
N GLN A 36 20.21 6.71 4.40
CA GLN A 36 19.32 7.86 4.55
C GLN A 36 17.87 7.44 4.33
N LYS A 37 17.00 7.74 5.28
CA LYS A 37 15.55 7.57 5.11
C LYS A 37 15.02 8.84 4.44
N HIS A 38 14.45 8.70 3.25
CA HIS A 38 14.10 9.80 2.38
C HIS A 38 12.60 9.81 2.10
N ALA A 39 11.90 10.81 2.64
CA ALA A 39 10.51 11.12 2.38
C ALA A 39 10.39 12.04 1.15
N ALA A 40 10.72 11.50 -0.04
CA ALA A 40 10.52 12.16 -1.33
C ALA A 40 9.07 11.98 -1.82
N SER A 41 8.84 11.83 -3.13
CA SER A 41 7.53 11.43 -3.68
C SER A 41 7.03 10.09 -3.11
N ARG A 42 7.95 9.22 -2.70
CA ARG A 42 7.70 7.97 -1.97
C ARG A 42 8.76 7.82 -0.88
N LEU A 43 8.39 7.26 0.26
CA LEU A 43 9.35 6.92 1.32
C LEU A 43 10.25 5.78 0.86
N HIS A 44 11.56 5.93 1.03
CA HIS A 44 12.55 4.89 0.75
C HIS A 44 13.78 5.05 1.65
N TYR A 45 14.62 4.02 1.68
CA TYR A 45 15.89 4.01 2.39
C TYR A 45 17.03 3.95 1.37
N ASP A 46 17.81 5.02 1.27
CA ASP A 46 18.98 5.08 0.40
C ASP A 46 20.16 4.37 1.09
N LEU A 47 20.43 3.13 0.71
CA LEU A 47 21.63 2.39 1.08
C LEU A 47 22.82 2.97 0.32
N ARG A 48 23.87 3.36 1.06
CA ARG A 48 25.08 3.91 0.46
C ARG A 48 26.34 3.25 0.98
N LEU A 49 27.20 2.85 0.04
CA LEU A 49 28.48 2.21 0.29
C LEU A 49 29.58 3.06 -0.34
N GLU A 50 30.51 3.55 0.48
CA GLU A 50 31.68 4.26 -0.03
C GLU A 50 32.61 3.31 -0.78
N HIS A 51 32.99 3.68 -2.00
CA HIS A 51 34.01 3.00 -2.78
C HIS A 51 34.66 4.01 -3.74
N ASP A 52 35.98 3.98 -3.89
CA ASP A 52 36.73 4.89 -4.77
C ASP A 52 36.37 6.38 -4.63
N GLY A 53 36.14 6.86 -3.40
CA GLY A 53 35.87 8.28 -3.11
C GLY A 53 34.46 8.76 -3.46
N VAL A 54 33.52 7.84 -3.71
CA VAL A 54 32.09 8.14 -3.93
C VAL A 54 31.19 7.18 -3.16
N LEU A 55 29.94 7.57 -2.95
CA LEU A 55 28.89 6.74 -2.36
C LEU A 55 28.08 6.05 -3.46
N LEU A 56 28.34 4.76 -3.66
CA LEU A 56 27.47 3.89 -4.46
C LEU A 56 26.13 3.77 -3.77
N SER A 57 25.03 3.99 -4.50
CA SER A 57 23.74 4.29 -3.89
C SER A 57 22.60 3.45 -4.46
N TRP A 58 21.77 2.90 -3.56
CA TRP A 58 20.56 2.15 -3.90
C TRP A 58 19.36 2.64 -3.09
N ALA A 59 18.27 2.98 -3.76
CA ALA A 59 16.99 3.25 -3.11
C ALA A 59 16.28 1.93 -2.76
N VAL A 60 16.02 1.70 -1.49
CA VAL A 60 15.36 0.50 -0.94
C VAL A 60 13.97 0.89 -0.41
N PRO A 61 12.87 0.75 -1.18
CA PRO A 61 11.57 1.31 -0.81
C PRO A 61 11.00 0.76 0.49
N LYS A 62 11.15 -0.54 0.73
CA LYS A 62 10.67 -1.20 1.96
C LYS A 62 11.73 -1.26 3.07
N GLY A 63 12.86 -0.58 2.90
CA GLY A 63 13.99 -0.63 3.85
C GLY A 63 14.67 -2.00 3.98
N PRO A 64 15.74 -2.07 4.80
CA PRO A 64 16.44 -3.33 5.13
C PRO A 64 15.59 -4.22 6.05
N SER A 65 15.88 -5.52 6.07
CA SER A 65 15.26 -6.49 6.99
C SER A 65 16.32 -7.49 7.46
N PHE A 66 16.29 -7.87 8.74
CA PHE A 66 17.13 -8.94 9.29
C PHE A 66 16.63 -10.34 8.92
N ASP A 67 15.47 -10.45 8.26
CA ASP A 67 14.94 -11.74 7.83
C ASP A 67 15.55 -12.16 6.50
N THR A 68 16.23 -13.30 6.50
CA THR A 68 16.84 -13.88 5.30
C THR A 68 15.84 -14.26 4.20
N ARG A 69 14.53 -14.36 4.53
CA ARG A 69 13.45 -14.62 3.56
C ARG A 69 13.05 -13.36 2.80
N ASP A 70 13.34 -12.18 3.33
CA ASP A 70 13.01 -10.92 2.71
C ASP A 70 14.00 -10.53 1.62
N LYS A 71 13.51 -10.49 0.38
CA LYS A 71 14.26 -9.98 -0.77
C LYS A 71 13.85 -8.55 -1.04
N ARG A 72 14.57 -7.59 -0.45
CA ARG A 72 14.21 -6.16 -0.53
C ARG A 72 14.71 -5.58 -1.86
N LEU A 73 13.79 -5.07 -2.69
CA LEU A 73 14.17 -4.37 -3.92
C LEU A 73 15.08 -3.17 -3.58
N ALA A 74 16.21 -3.08 -4.27
CA ALA A 74 17.21 -2.04 -4.14
C ALA A 74 17.53 -1.49 -5.55
N VAL A 75 17.06 -0.29 -5.86
CA VAL A 75 17.22 0.31 -7.19
C VAL A 75 18.47 1.18 -7.19
N HIS A 76 19.46 0.85 -8.02
CA HIS A 76 20.71 1.61 -8.15
C HIS A 76 20.42 3.00 -8.73
N VAL A 77 20.81 4.03 -7.98
CA VAL A 77 20.69 5.44 -8.37
C VAL A 77 22.06 6.01 -8.69
N GLU A 78 22.16 7.30 -9.04
CA GLU A 78 23.47 7.92 -9.26
C GLU A 78 24.37 7.86 -8.01
N ASP A 79 25.68 7.83 -8.22
CA ASP A 79 26.68 7.94 -7.15
C ASP A 79 26.57 9.32 -6.49
N HIS A 80 26.79 9.39 -5.18
CA HIS A 80 26.76 10.64 -4.42
C HIS A 80 28.14 10.99 -3.86
N PRO A 81 28.47 12.27 -3.62
CA PRO A 81 29.74 12.62 -2.99
C PRO A 81 29.76 12.13 -1.54
N VAL A 82 30.93 11.80 -1.01
CA VAL A 82 31.08 11.34 0.39
C VAL A 82 30.50 12.35 1.38
N ALA A 83 30.71 13.65 1.14
CA ALA A 83 30.14 14.73 1.95
C ALA A 83 28.59 14.74 2.01
N TYR A 84 27.90 14.18 1.00
CA TYR A 84 26.44 14.04 1.02
C TYR A 84 25.97 13.04 2.09
N GLY A 85 26.83 12.10 2.48
CA GLY A 85 26.51 11.11 3.50
C GLY A 85 26.11 11.71 4.85
N ASP A 86 26.62 12.90 5.17
CA ASP A 86 26.34 13.59 6.43
C ASP A 86 25.11 14.51 6.37
N PHE A 87 24.45 14.58 5.21
CA PHE A 87 23.27 15.41 4.99
C PHE A 87 22.04 14.84 5.70
N GLU A 88 21.36 15.70 6.46
CA GLU A 88 20.05 15.50 7.06
C GLU A 88 19.33 16.85 7.02
N GLY A 89 18.10 16.89 6.52
CA GLY A 89 17.36 18.12 6.34
C GLY A 89 16.28 18.02 5.27
N ILE A 90 15.83 19.17 4.77
CA ILE A 90 14.75 19.27 3.78
C ILE A 90 15.36 19.67 2.42
N ILE A 91 15.14 18.85 1.40
CA ILE A 91 15.38 19.21 -0.01
C ILE A 91 14.11 19.93 -0.51
N PRO A 92 14.21 21.18 -1.02
CA PRO A 92 13.04 21.95 -1.43
C PRO A 92 12.15 21.25 -2.47
N ALA A 93 10.84 21.49 -2.38
CA ALA A 93 9.88 20.97 -3.34
C ALA A 93 10.20 21.51 -4.76
N GLY A 94 10.17 20.61 -5.76
CA GLY A 94 10.50 20.94 -7.15
C GLY A 94 11.99 20.82 -7.50
N GLU A 95 12.88 20.64 -6.51
CA GLU A 95 14.25 20.20 -6.75
C GLU A 95 14.31 18.68 -6.87
N TYR A 96 15.36 18.18 -7.55
CA TYR A 96 15.52 16.76 -7.76
C TYR A 96 15.74 16.04 -6.42
N GLY A 97 14.88 15.08 -6.09
CA GLY A 97 14.88 14.46 -4.77
C GLY A 97 14.24 15.33 -3.68
N GLY A 98 13.36 16.26 -4.03
CA GLY A 98 12.62 17.07 -3.05
C GLY A 98 11.87 16.22 -2.02
N GLY A 99 12.05 16.55 -0.74
CA GLY A 99 11.61 15.72 0.37
C GLY A 99 12.45 15.91 1.63
N THR A 100 12.03 15.29 2.72
CA THR A 100 12.81 15.31 3.97
C THR A 100 13.75 14.10 4.00
N VAL A 101 15.02 14.35 4.28
CA VAL A 101 16.08 13.34 4.36
C VAL A 101 16.55 13.24 5.82
N MET A 102 16.51 12.03 6.37
CA MET A 102 17.06 11.66 7.68
C MET A 102 18.30 10.79 7.51
N LEU A 103 19.36 11.05 8.28
CA LEU A 103 20.45 10.08 8.42
C LEU A 103 19.98 8.96 9.37
N TRP A 104 19.54 7.84 8.80
CA TRP A 104 18.88 6.76 9.52
C TRP A 104 19.87 5.75 10.10
N ASP A 105 20.98 5.47 9.42
CA ASP A 105 22.07 4.66 9.96
C ASP A 105 23.41 5.13 9.41
N THR A 106 24.50 4.86 10.14
CA THR A 106 25.87 5.20 9.74
C THR A 106 26.87 4.25 10.38
N GLY A 107 27.99 4.00 9.71
CA GLY A 107 29.05 3.13 10.19
C GLY A 107 30.09 2.86 9.13
N THR A 108 30.72 1.69 9.19
CA THR A 108 31.67 1.21 8.18
C THR A 108 31.15 -0.06 7.52
N TRP A 109 31.69 -0.39 6.35
CA TRP A 109 31.46 -1.67 5.70
C TRP A 109 32.75 -2.25 5.12
N GLU A 110 32.72 -3.54 4.83
CA GLU A 110 33.83 -4.25 4.20
C GLU A 110 33.29 -5.25 3.15
N PRO A 111 33.87 -5.33 1.95
CA PRO A 111 33.49 -6.33 0.96
C PRO A 111 33.96 -7.73 1.40
N ILE A 112 33.10 -8.73 1.22
CA ILE A 112 33.46 -10.14 1.45
C ILE A 112 33.94 -10.74 0.13
N GLY A 113 35.20 -10.44 -0.22
CA GLY A 113 35.86 -10.86 -1.47
C GLY A 113 36.29 -9.68 -2.36
N ASP A 114 36.66 -9.97 -3.61
CA ASP A 114 37.07 -8.93 -4.57
C ASP A 114 35.87 -8.10 -5.05
N PHE A 115 35.84 -6.81 -4.67
CA PHE A 115 34.75 -5.91 -4.98
C PHE A 115 34.50 -5.76 -6.49
N ALA A 116 35.55 -5.56 -7.28
CA ALA A 116 35.44 -5.28 -8.71
C ALA A 116 34.78 -6.46 -9.46
N THR A 117 35.14 -7.68 -9.09
CA THR A 117 34.55 -8.90 -9.65
C THR A 117 33.09 -9.05 -9.21
N MET A 118 32.82 -8.96 -7.91
CA MET A 118 31.46 -9.07 -7.37
C MET A 118 30.49 -8.03 -7.94
N TYR A 119 30.93 -6.78 -8.06
CA TYR A 119 30.13 -5.69 -8.61
C TYR A 119 29.86 -5.89 -10.10
N ARG A 120 30.83 -6.43 -10.87
CA ARG A 120 30.65 -6.77 -12.29
C ARG A 120 29.70 -7.94 -12.49
N GLU A 121 29.81 -8.98 -11.66
CA GLU A 121 28.91 -10.14 -11.71
C GLU A 121 27.50 -9.82 -11.18
N GLY A 122 27.37 -8.74 -10.41
CA GLY A 122 26.09 -8.32 -9.83
C GLY A 122 25.73 -9.12 -8.58
N LYS A 123 26.73 -9.55 -7.82
CA LYS A 123 26.54 -10.25 -6.55
C LYS A 123 27.56 -9.73 -5.55
N LEU A 124 27.23 -8.61 -4.92
CA LEU A 124 28.08 -7.92 -3.96
C LEU A 124 27.77 -8.41 -2.55
N LYS A 125 28.70 -9.14 -1.93
CA LYS A 125 28.63 -9.53 -0.52
C LYS A 125 29.46 -8.59 0.34
N PHE A 126 28.94 -8.22 1.49
CA PHE A 126 29.60 -7.29 2.39
C PHE A 126 29.15 -7.45 3.85
N THR A 127 30.01 -7.06 4.77
CA THR A 127 29.68 -6.89 6.20
C THR A 127 29.46 -5.42 6.48
N VAL A 128 28.48 -5.13 7.33
CA VAL A 128 28.17 -3.77 7.78
C VAL A 128 28.37 -3.67 9.29
N HIS A 129 28.98 -2.58 9.74
CA HIS A 129 29.18 -2.21 11.14
C HIS A 129 28.49 -0.88 11.43
N GLY A 130 27.17 -0.84 11.20
CA GLY A 130 26.31 0.31 11.46
C GLY A 130 25.89 0.42 12.92
N GLN A 131 25.29 1.55 13.28
CA GLN A 131 24.65 1.72 14.58
C GLN A 131 23.40 0.84 14.69
N LYS A 132 22.64 0.70 13.60
CA LYS A 132 21.41 -0.09 13.52
C LYS A 132 21.60 -1.42 12.80
N LEU A 133 22.12 -1.38 11.57
CA LEU A 133 22.40 -2.59 10.80
C LEU A 133 23.79 -3.12 11.11
N LYS A 134 23.86 -4.42 11.38
CA LYS A 134 25.11 -5.13 11.64
C LYS A 134 25.11 -6.48 10.91
N GLY A 135 26.29 -7.03 10.71
CA GLY A 135 26.48 -8.37 10.14
C GLY A 135 26.53 -8.39 8.62
N ALA A 136 26.36 -9.58 8.04
CA ALA A 136 26.58 -9.83 6.61
C ALA A 136 25.32 -9.62 5.76
N TRP A 137 25.51 -9.05 4.57
CA TRP A 137 24.46 -8.68 3.60
C TRP A 137 24.93 -8.97 2.17
N THR A 138 23.96 -9.13 1.27
CA THR A 138 24.23 -9.28 -0.16
C THR A 138 23.32 -8.37 -0.99
N LEU A 139 23.91 -7.73 -1.99
CA LEU A 139 23.21 -7.10 -3.11
C LEU A 139 23.30 -8.00 -4.35
N VAL A 140 22.16 -8.42 -4.89
CA VAL A 140 22.07 -9.26 -6.10
C VAL A 140 21.36 -8.51 -7.22
N ARG A 141 22.05 -8.21 -8.31
CA ARG A 141 21.49 -7.59 -9.51
C ARG A 141 20.56 -8.57 -10.22
N LEU A 142 19.35 -8.12 -10.52
CA LEU A 142 18.40 -8.88 -11.32
C LEU A 142 18.86 -8.93 -12.77
N ARG A 143 18.74 -10.10 -13.40
CA ARG A 143 18.94 -10.24 -14.85
C ARG A 143 17.66 -9.81 -15.55
N GLY A 144 17.73 -8.74 -16.32
CA GLY A 144 16.61 -8.27 -17.12
C GLY A 144 16.22 -9.22 -18.24
N ARG A 145 14.94 -9.22 -18.60
CA ARG A 145 14.45 -9.63 -19.92
C ARG A 145 14.05 -8.35 -20.66
N GLY A 146 14.70 -8.03 -21.79
CA GLY A 146 14.43 -6.82 -22.59
C GLY A 146 15.31 -5.62 -22.23
N ASN A 147 14.80 -4.39 -22.43
CA ASN A 147 15.48 -3.10 -22.18
C ASN A 147 15.65 -2.77 -20.67
N ASP A 148 15.96 -3.76 -19.83
CA ASP A 148 16.29 -3.51 -18.43
C ASP A 148 17.71 -2.94 -18.34
N ASP A 149 17.85 -1.75 -17.78
CA ASP A 149 19.10 -0.98 -17.72
C ASP A 149 20.05 -1.43 -16.59
N GLY A 150 19.79 -2.60 -15.98
CA GLY A 150 20.64 -3.22 -14.98
C GLY A 150 20.62 -2.53 -13.62
N LYS A 151 19.65 -1.64 -13.37
CA LYS A 151 19.53 -0.87 -12.12
C LYS A 151 18.83 -1.61 -10.99
N ASN A 152 18.13 -2.71 -11.25
CA ASN A 152 17.38 -3.41 -10.22
C ASN A 152 18.23 -4.45 -9.49
N TRP A 153 18.35 -4.31 -8.17
CA TRP A 153 19.04 -5.24 -7.28
C TRP A 153 18.11 -5.72 -6.17
N LEU A 154 18.52 -6.76 -5.46
CA LEU A 154 17.91 -7.23 -4.23
C LEU A 154 18.92 -7.09 -3.09
N LEU A 155 18.56 -6.37 -2.04
CA LEU A 155 19.24 -6.39 -0.75
C LEU A 155 18.68 -7.54 0.09
N ILE A 156 19.56 -8.41 0.56
CA ILE A 156 19.20 -9.62 1.31
C ILE A 156 20.14 -9.74 2.51
N LYS A 157 19.59 -10.06 3.68
CA LYS A 157 20.38 -10.39 4.87
C LYS A 157 21.02 -11.79 4.67
N GLU A 158 22.32 -11.90 4.89
CA GLU A 158 22.99 -13.21 4.93
C GLU A 158 22.78 -13.88 6.29
N ARG A 159 22.91 -15.21 6.32
CA ARG A 159 22.80 -15.98 7.56
C ARG A 159 23.97 -15.68 8.50
N ASP A 160 23.68 -15.15 9.66
CA ASP A 160 24.59 -14.96 10.81
C ASP A 160 23.77 -14.90 12.11
N ASP A 161 24.44 -14.65 13.24
CA ASP A 161 23.84 -14.62 14.58
C ASP A 161 22.88 -13.44 14.81
N LEU A 162 22.76 -12.52 13.85
CA LEU A 162 21.91 -11.34 13.92
C LEU A 162 20.64 -11.47 13.08
N VAL A 163 20.41 -12.62 12.44
CA VAL A 163 19.17 -12.91 11.70
C VAL A 163 17.99 -12.93 12.67
N GLN A 164 16.93 -12.21 12.29
CA GLN A 164 15.68 -12.16 13.03
C GLN A 164 14.51 -12.24 12.06
N SER A 165 13.43 -12.91 12.45
CA SER A 165 12.20 -12.94 11.67
C SER A 165 11.63 -11.53 11.54
N HIS A 166 11.14 -11.17 10.36
CA HIS A 166 10.55 -9.84 10.14
C HIS A 166 9.30 -9.63 11.01
N GLU A 167 8.60 -10.70 11.35
CA GLU A 167 7.44 -10.69 12.26
C GLU A 167 7.82 -10.30 13.69
N ASP A 168 9.00 -10.74 14.15
CA ASP A 168 9.48 -10.51 15.51
C ASP A 168 10.18 -9.16 15.64
N TYR A 169 10.90 -8.73 14.59
CA TYR A 169 11.70 -7.52 14.62
C TYR A 169 11.82 -6.86 13.24
N ASP A 170 10.98 -5.85 13.01
CA ASP A 170 11.17 -4.90 11.91
C ASP A 170 12.03 -3.72 12.38
N VAL A 171 13.31 -3.74 12.00
CA VAL A 171 14.29 -2.70 12.34
C VAL A 171 13.85 -1.31 11.86
N THR A 172 13.08 -1.22 10.77
CA THR A 172 12.64 0.06 10.18
C THR A 172 11.56 0.76 11.01
N ILE A 173 10.84 -0.02 11.82
CA ILE A 173 9.84 0.45 12.79
C ILE A 173 10.49 0.61 14.17
N ALA A 174 11.25 -0.39 14.61
CA ALA A 174 11.84 -0.41 15.94
C ALA A 174 12.87 0.72 16.15
N LEU A 175 13.60 1.08 15.10
CA LEU A 175 14.65 2.09 15.13
C LEU A 175 14.38 3.19 14.10
N ASP A 176 13.31 3.95 14.26
CA ASP A 176 12.80 4.91 13.26
C ASP A 176 13.40 6.33 13.33
N LYS A 177 14.28 6.61 14.31
CA LYS A 177 14.88 7.94 14.57
C LYS A 177 16.25 8.16 13.94
N SER A 178 16.64 9.41 13.74
CA SER A 178 17.95 9.81 13.23
C SER A 178 19.09 9.35 14.14
N VAL A 179 20.16 8.78 13.57
CA VAL A 179 21.41 8.52 14.32
C VAL A 179 22.23 9.78 14.55
N LYS A 180 21.96 10.85 13.80
CA LYS A 180 22.65 12.13 13.92
C LYS A 180 22.06 12.99 15.05
N THR A 181 20.74 13.02 15.14
CA THR A 181 20.03 13.98 16.00
C THR A 181 19.03 13.35 16.96
N GLY A 182 18.75 12.04 16.84
CA GLY A 182 17.72 11.36 17.63
C GLY A 182 16.29 11.75 17.26
N ARG A 183 16.10 12.57 16.22
CA ARG A 183 14.79 13.10 15.80
C ARG A 183 14.03 12.13 14.91
N SER A 184 12.71 12.20 14.94
CA SER A 184 11.82 11.52 13.99
C SER A 184 11.83 12.21 12.63
N MET A 185 11.22 11.55 11.64
CA MET A 185 11.15 12.08 10.28
C MET A 185 10.29 13.35 10.21
N ASP A 186 9.22 13.39 11.00
CA ASP A 186 8.32 14.53 11.12
C ASP A 186 9.00 15.72 11.82
N GLU A 187 9.76 15.45 12.90
CA GLU A 187 10.51 16.49 13.61
C GLU A 187 11.56 17.18 12.72
N ILE A 188 12.17 16.45 11.78
CA ILE A 188 13.08 17.03 10.78
C ILE A 188 12.29 17.82 9.73
N ALA A 189 11.10 17.35 9.33
CA ALA A 189 10.25 18.02 8.35
C ALA A 189 9.62 19.33 8.88
N GLU A 190 9.40 19.41 10.18
CA GLU A 190 8.84 20.59 10.86
C GLU A 190 9.85 21.74 11.01
N GLN A 191 11.14 21.51 10.78
CA GLN A 191 12.20 22.54 10.76
C GLN A 191 12.15 23.50 9.56
N LYS A 192 10.97 23.82 9.03
CA LYS A 192 10.77 24.85 8.00
C LYS A 192 11.29 26.25 8.37
N ASN A 193 11.70 26.49 9.63
CA ASN A 193 12.12 27.80 10.12
C ASN A 193 13.62 28.00 10.34
N ASP A 194 14.49 27.00 10.17
CA ASP A 194 15.95 27.21 10.21
C ASP A 194 16.56 27.13 8.82
N VAL A 195 15.99 27.91 7.89
CA VAL A 195 16.73 28.30 6.69
C VAL A 195 17.81 29.28 7.13
N TRP A 196 19.05 28.81 7.06
CA TRP A 196 20.30 29.56 7.05
C TRP A 196 20.09 31.00 6.52
N ARG A 197 20.11 31.97 7.44
CA ARG A 197 20.34 33.39 7.14
C ARG A 197 21.62 33.79 7.83
N SER A 198 22.63 34.05 7.02
CA SER A 198 23.89 34.63 7.46
C SER A 198 23.66 35.98 8.16
N SER A 199 24.40 36.18 9.24
CA SER A 199 24.52 37.42 10.02
C SER A 199 23.24 37.92 10.72
N ARG A 200 23.20 37.79 12.05
CA ARG A 200 23.39 38.92 12.98
C ARG A 200 23.21 38.42 14.41
N ARG A 201 24.26 38.60 15.23
CA ARG A 201 24.22 38.52 16.69
C ARG A 201 23.00 39.29 17.21
N GLN A 202 22.19 38.65 18.06
CA GLN A 202 21.84 39.25 19.34
C GLN A 202 21.32 38.20 20.33
N SER A 203 21.94 38.26 21.50
CA SER A 203 21.67 37.54 22.73
C SER A 203 20.25 37.76 23.25
N ALA A 204 19.59 36.71 23.75
CA ALA A 204 18.64 36.85 24.85
C ALA A 204 18.51 35.53 25.65
N LYS A 205 18.96 35.66 26.91
CA LYS A 205 18.75 34.88 28.14
C LYS A 205 17.70 33.76 28.12
N ALA A 206 18.16 32.61 28.62
CA ALA A 206 17.36 31.56 29.21
C ALA A 206 16.71 32.03 30.53
N THR A 207 15.41 31.75 30.68
CA THR A 207 14.77 31.56 31.99
C THR A 207 13.82 30.39 31.87
N GLY A 208 14.04 29.38 32.70
CA GLY A 208 13.23 28.17 32.78
C GLY A 208 11.83 28.43 33.35
N GLY A 209 10.89 27.63 32.86
CA GLY A 209 9.56 27.47 33.41
C GLY A 209 8.96 26.20 32.83
N VAL A 210 8.93 25.13 33.63
CA VAL A 210 8.24 23.88 33.29
C VAL A 210 6.73 24.14 33.43
N GLY A 211 6.11 24.61 32.34
CA GLY A 211 4.67 24.66 32.17
C GLY A 211 4.27 23.63 31.13
N SER A 212 3.30 22.76 31.45
CA SER A 212 2.75 21.80 30.51
C SER A 212 2.22 22.53 29.26
N ALA A 213 2.83 22.26 28.11
CA ALA A 213 2.43 22.88 26.86
C ALA A 213 0.99 22.43 26.50
N PRO A 214 0.08 23.36 26.15
CA PRO A 214 -1.22 22.99 25.63
C PRO A 214 -1.06 22.29 24.29
N LYS A 215 -1.75 21.15 24.10
CA LYS A 215 -1.78 20.39 22.83
C LYS A 215 -2.15 21.36 21.69
N ARG A 216 -1.19 21.66 20.82
CA ARG A 216 -1.37 22.56 19.67
C ARG A 216 -2.38 21.88 18.73
N LYS A 217 -3.56 22.49 18.56
CA LYS A 217 -4.61 22.00 17.66
C LYS A 217 -4.06 22.05 16.23
N LEU A 218 -4.09 20.93 15.50
CA LEU A 218 -3.65 20.86 14.10
C LEU A 218 -4.44 21.92 13.29
N ALA A 219 -3.74 22.89 12.69
CA ALA A 219 -4.37 23.94 11.90
C ALA A 219 -4.72 23.40 10.50
N LEU A 220 -5.93 22.86 10.34
CA LEU A 220 -6.47 22.43 9.06
C LEU A 220 -7.12 23.62 8.35
N ASN A 221 -6.55 24.08 7.23
CA ASN A 221 -7.18 25.12 6.41
C ASN A 221 -8.21 24.50 5.44
N VAL A 222 -9.30 23.93 5.98
CA VAL A 222 -10.34 23.29 5.15
C VAL A 222 -11.08 24.31 4.29
N ALA A 223 -11.32 25.51 4.84
CA ALA A 223 -12.03 26.60 4.16
C ALA A 223 -11.32 27.11 2.89
N GLY A 224 -9.99 27.00 2.84
CA GLY A 224 -9.17 27.47 1.72
C GLY A 224 -9.01 26.44 0.60
N VAL A 225 -9.59 25.25 0.73
CA VAL A 225 -9.47 24.20 -0.28
C VAL A 225 -10.49 24.41 -1.40
N THR A 226 -10.04 24.23 -2.64
CA THR A 226 -10.88 24.38 -3.83
C THR A 226 -12.14 23.50 -3.73
N GLY A 227 -13.31 24.08 -3.98
CA GLY A 227 -14.59 23.36 -3.96
C GLY A 227 -15.14 23.03 -2.57
N ALA A 228 -14.50 23.48 -1.48
CA ALA A 228 -15.05 23.34 -0.14
C ALA A 228 -16.21 24.32 0.08
N GLU A 229 -17.37 23.83 0.53
CA GLU A 229 -18.55 24.64 0.81
C GLU A 229 -19.00 24.45 2.26
N ARG A 230 -19.38 25.52 2.97
CA ARG A 230 -19.86 25.39 4.37
C ARG A 230 -21.13 24.54 4.41
N MET A 231 -21.12 23.49 5.24
CA MET A 231 -22.26 22.60 5.43
C MET A 231 -22.20 21.94 6.81
N ALA A 232 -23.34 21.84 7.49
CA ALA A 232 -23.43 21.02 8.69
C ALA A 232 -23.12 19.55 8.38
N MET A 233 -22.63 18.80 9.36
CA MET A 233 -22.32 17.39 9.15
C MET A 233 -23.58 16.63 8.70
N PRO A 234 -23.54 15.91 7.57
CA PRO A 234 -24.69 15.14 7.12
C PRO A 234 -24.93 13.95 8.04
N THR A 235 -26.19 13.52 8.17
CA THR A 235 -26.57 12.34 8.97
C THR A 235 -26.59 11.05 8.17
N THR A 236 -26.57 11.14 6.84
CA THR A 236 -26.47 10.02 5.91
C THR A 236 -25.63 10.42 4.70
N LEU A 237 -25.03 9.43 4.04
CA LEU A 237 -24.26 9.65 2.82
C LEU A 237 -24.27 8.36 1.99
N SER A 238 -24.73 8.46 0.74
CA SER A 238 -24.64 7.35 -0.21
C SER A 238 -23.23 7.30 -0.80
N PRO A 239 -22.55 6.13 -0.80
CA PRO A 239 -21.19 6.05 -1.31
C PRO A 239 -21.11 6.23 -2.82
N GLN A 240 -20.01 6.79 -3.30
CA GLN A 240 -19.62 6.74 -4.70
C GLN A 240 -19.28 5.30 -5.12
N LEU A 241 -19.67 4.92 -6.34
CA LEU A 241 -19.50 3.55 -6.85
C LEU A 241 -18.59 3.52 -8.08
N ALA A 242 -17.70 2.53 -8.14
CA ALA A 242 -16.79 2.34 -9.26
C ALA A 242 -17.40 1.51 -10.41
N THR A 243 -17.17 1.91 -11.65
CA THR A 243 -17.56 1.19 -12.88
C THR A 243 -16.54 0.09 -13.22
N LEU A 244 -16.99 -1.08 -13.67
CA LEU A 244 -16.07 -2.15 -14.09
C LEU A 244 -15.35 -1.72 -15.37
N ALA A 245 -14.03 -1.86 -15.40
CA ALA A 245 -13.21 -1.63 -16.59
C ALA A 245 -12.37 -2.87 -16.91
N ASN A 246 -12.23 -3.16 -18.19
CA ASN A 246 -11.50 -4.34 -18.70
C ASN A 246 -9.99 -4.09 -18.84
N ALA A 247 -9.58 -2.83 -18.80
CA ALA A 247 -8.19 -2.42 -18.86
C ALA A 247 -7.93 -1.32 -17.82
N VAL A 248 -6.69 -1.23 -17.37
CA VAL A 248 -6.26 -0.12 -16.52
C VAL A 248 -6.20 1.14 -17.37
N PRO A 249 -6.89 2.23 -16.99
CA PRO A 249 -6.80 3.48 -17.75
C PRO A 249 -5.38 4.03 -17.68
N GLU A 250 -4.89 4.59 -18.78
CA GLU A 250 -3.60 5.26 -18.87
C GLU A 250 -3.73 6.76 -18.56
N GLY A 251 -2.61 7.41 -18.27
CA GLY A 251 -2.52 8.86 -18.10
C GLY A 251 -2.38 9.35 -16.65
N ASP A 252 -1.76 10.51 -16.50
CA ASP A 252 -1.42 11.12 -15.21
C ASP A 252 -2.62 11.75 -14.49
N GLU A 253 -3.80 11.74 -15.10
CA GLU A 253 -5.05 12.14 -14.47
C GLU A 253 -5.59 11.09 -13.48
N TRP A 254 -5.04 9.88 -13.49
CA TRP A 254 -5.51 8.75 -12.68
C TRP A 254 -4.57 8.50 -11.51
N LEU A 255 -5.15 8.17 -10.37
CA LEU A 255 -4.47 7.50 -9.28
C LEU A 255 -5.05 6.10 -9.10
N TYR A 256 -4.23 5.19 -8.56
CA TYR A 256 -4.58 3.78 -8.38
C TYR A 256 -4.49 3.41 -6.92
N GLU A 257 -5.57 2.87 -6.39
CA GLU A 257 -5.63 2.29 -5.04
C GLU A 257 -5.78 0.78 -5.13
N LEU A 258 -5.34 0.06 -4.10
CA LEU A 258 -5.60 -1.38 -4.01
C LEU A 258 -7.11 -1.61 -3.87
N LYS A 259 -7.64 -2.56 -4.64
CA LYS A 259 -9.02 -3.02 -4.44
C LYS A 259 -9.05 -3.96 -3.25
N LEU A 260 -9.50 -3.42 -2.13
CA LEU A 260 -9.72 -4.16 -0.89
C LEU A 260 -10.99 -5.01 -1.01
N ASP A 261 -10.95 -6.21 -0.44
CA ASP A 261 -12.09 -7.12 -0.37
C ASP A 261 -12.65 -7.08 1.07
N GLY A 262 -13.81 -6.44 1.25
CA GLY A 262 -14.34 -6.15 2.57
C GLY A 262 -15.79 -5.65 2.58
N TYR A 263 -16.16 -5.00 3.69
CA TYR A 263 -17.44 -4.30 3.81
C TYR A 263 -17.23 -2.79 3.79
N ARG A 264 -17.80 -2.15 2.78
CA ARG A 264 -17.87 -0.69 2.66
C ARG A 264 -18.61 -0.05 3.84
N MET A 265 -17.92 0.85 4.55
CA MET A 265 -18.46 1.58 5.70
C MET A 265 -18.19 3.08 5.59
N ILE A 266 -19.24 3.86 5.85
CA ILE A 266 -19.14 5.31 6.02
C ILE A 266 -19.07 5.60 7.51
N ALA A 267 -17.97 6.23 7.95
CA ALA A 267 -17.76 6.63 9.32
C ALA A 267 -18.13 8.11 9.51
N PHE A 268 -19.15 8.36 10.33
CA PHE A 268 -19.53 9.70 10.78
C PHE A 268 -18.87 9.93 12.14
N ALA A 269 -17.69 10.55 12.15
CA ALA A 269 -16.91 10.83 13.34
C ALA A 269 -17.09 12.28 13.77
N ASP A 270 -17.57 12.51 14.99
CA ASP A 270 -17.73 13.87 15.56
C ASP A 270 -16.46 14.37 16.27
N GLY A 271 -15.36 13.63 16.14
CA GLY A 271 -14.08 13.86 16.83
C GLY A 271 -13.97 13.15 18.19
N LYS A 272 -15.06 12.60 18.73
CA LYS A 272 -15.08 11.82 19.98
C LYS A 272 -15.66 10.44 19.80
N GLN A 273 -16.77 10.34 19.07
CA GLN A 273 -17.48 9.10 18.79
C GLN A 273 -17.71 8.97 17.30
N THR A 274 -17.73 7.72 16.85
CA THR A 274 -17.91 7.37 15.46
C THR A 274 -19.14 6.50 15.27
N ARG A 275 -20.00 6.87 14.33
CA ARG A 275 -21.11 6.04 13.84
C ARG A 275 -20.75 5.43 12.49
N LEU A 276 -20.97 4.12 12.34
CA LEU A 276 -20.66 3.38 11.10
C LEU A 276 -21.95 3.00 10.36
N LEU A 277 -22.10 3.49 9.13
CA LEU A 277 -23.16 3.09 8.23
C LEU A 277 -22.63 2.20 7.11
N THR A 278 -23.35 1.11 6.84
CA THR A 278 -23.10 0.27 5.67
C THR A 278 -23.37 1.03 4.37
N ARG A 279 -22.92 0.48 3.24
CA ARG A 279 -23.28 0.96 1.89
C ARG A 279 -24.78 1.22 1.66
N LYS A 280 -25.68 0.49 2.34
CA LYS A 280 -27.14 0.66 2.23
C LYS A 280 -27.74 1.63 3.26
N GLY A 281 -26.91 2.27 4.09
CA GLY A 281 -27.35 3.19 5.14
C GLY A 281 -27.71 2.54 6.48
N ASN A 282 -27.60 1.21 6.61
CA ASN A 282 -27.85 0.53 7.88
C ASN A 282 -26.78 0.88 8.92
N ASP A 283 -27.19 1.18 10.16
CA ASP A 283 -26.27 1.46 11.26
C ASP A 283 -25.70 0.17 11.84
N TRP A 284 -24.39 -0.01 11.68
CA TRP A 284 -23.64 -1.16 12.17
C TRP A 284 -22.67 -0.79 13.31
N THR A 285 -22.83 0.38 13.91
CA THR A 285 -21.93 0.90 14.97
C THR A 285 -21.79 -0.08 16.13
N ARG A 286 -22.91 -0.62 16.64
CA ARG A 286 -22.88 -1.62 17.72
C ARG A 286 -22.24 -2.94 17.29
N LYS A 287 -22.45 -3.34 16.03
CA LYS A 287 -21.90 -4.59 15.47
C LYS A 287 -20.39 -4.50 15.25
N LEU A 288 -19.89 -3.31 14.91
CA LEU A 288 -18.50 -3.03 14.58
C LEU A 288 -17.89 -2.02 15.56
N MET A 289 -18.24 -2.10 16.84
CA MET A 289 -17.85 -1.10 17.85
C MET A 289 -16.34 -0.88 17.91
N ARG A 290 -15.54 -1.96 17.82
CA ARG A 290 -14.07 -1.87 17.80
C ARG A 290 -13.54 -1.09 16.59
N VAL A 291 -14.20 -1.22 15.45
CA VAL A 291 -13.87 -0.48 14.23
C VAL A 291 -14.29 0.98 14.38
N ALA A 292 -15.49 1.24 14.91
CA ALA A 292 -15.95 2.60 15.17
C ALA A 292 -14.96 3.34 16.08
N SER A 293 -14.55 2.72 17.19
CA SER A 293 -13.59 3.28 18.13
C SER A 293 -12.18 3.46 17.57
N SER A 294 -11.83 2.80 16.46
CA SER A 294 -10.54 3.03 15.80
C SER A 294 -10.44 4.45 15.21
N VAL A 295 -11.57 5.03 14.79
CA VAL A 295 -11.64 6.35 14.17
C VAL A 295 -11.71 7.48 15.20
N ASP A 296 -11.94 7.17 16.48
CA ASP A 296 -12.02 8.20 17.51
C ASP A 296 -10.66 8.89 17.72
N GLY A 297 -10.67 10.19 18.05
CA GLY A 297 -9.46 10.98 18.24
C GLY A 297 -8.81 11.56 16.97
N ILE A 298 -9.49 11.47 15.82
CA ILE A 298 -9.12 12.24 14.61
C ILE A 298 -9.17 13.76 14.86
N ALA A 299 -8.45 14.53 14.04
CA ALA A 299 -8.10 15.92 14.33
C ALA A 299 -9.31 16.86 14.44
N CYS A 300 -10.39 16.52 13.75
CA CYS A 300 -11.64 17.27 13.70
C CYS A 300 -12.80 16.34 13.29
N PRO A 301 -14.06 16.77 13.46
CA PRO A 301 -15.20 16.04 12.92
C PRO A 301 -15.04 15.78 11.41
N ALA A 302 -15.36 14.58 10.96
CA ALA A 302 -15.25 14.18 9.56
C ALA A 302 -16.25 13.08 9.18
N VAL A 303 -16.59 13.02 7.90
CA VAL A 303 -17.27 11.87 7.30
C VAL A 303 -16.25 11.15 6.42
N LEU A 304 -15.89 9.93 6.80
CA LEU A 304 -14.91 9.11 6.11
C LEU A 304 -15.61 8.03 5.29
N ASP A 305 -15.06 7.75 4.12
CA ASP A 305 -15.47 6.62 3.29
C ASP A 305 -14.31 5.61 3.27
N GLY A 306 -14.62 4.37 3.64
CA GLY A 306 -13.62 3.34 3.87
C GLY A 306 -14.14 1.92 3.71
N GLU A 307 -13.23 0.96 3.77
CA GLU A 307 -13.51 -0.47 3.72
C GLU A 307 -13.09 -1.12 5.03
N VAL A 308 -13.95 -1.95 5.62
CA VAL A 308 -13.58 -2.81 6.75
C VAL A 308 -13.14 -4.16 6.21
N CYS A 309 -11.91 -4.55 6.55
CA CYS A 309 -11.31 -5.80 6.11
C CYS A 309 -10.82 -6.62 7.31
N VAL A 310 -10.78 -7.94 7.13
CA VAL A 310 -9.91 -8.80 7.93
C VAL A 310 -8.59 -8.91 7.19
N VAL A 311 -7.49 -8.64 7.88
CA VAL A 311 -6.14 -8.69 7.32
C VAL A 311 -5.43 -9.92 7.87
N ARG A 312 -4.97 -10.79 6.98
CA ARG A 312 -4.16 -11.97 7.32
C ARG A 312 -2.72 -11.55 7.67
N ASN A 313 -1.96 -12.46 8.26
CA ASN A 313 -0.56 -12.22 8.63
C ASN A 313 0.34 -11.88 7.44
N ASP A 314 -0.02 -12.31 6.22
CA ASP A 314 0.68 -11.99 4.98
C ASP A 314 0.28 -10.64 4.36
N GLY A 315 -0.61 -9.88 5.01
CA GLY A 315 -1.11 -8.59 4.55
C GLY A 315 -2.25 -8.65 3.53
N THR A 316 -2.70 -9.85 3.14
CA THR A 316 -3.88 -10.00 2.25
C THR A 316 -5.19 -9.86 3.02
N THR A 317 -6.27 -9.50 2.32
CA THR A 317 -7.61 -9.43 2.92
C THR A 317 -8.36 -10.76 2.80
N ASP A 318 -9.10 -11.14 3.84
CA ASP A 318 -9.93 -12.34 3.88
C ASP A 318 -11.42 -12.00 3.98
N PHE A 319 -12.16 -12.13 2.87
CA PHE A 319 -13.59 -11.88 2.86
C PHE A 319 -14.40 -12.98 3.55
N GLU A 320 -13.98 -14.24 3.46
CA GLU A 320 -14.68 -15.35 4.13
C GLU A 320 -14.56 -15.23 5.64
N GLU A 321 -13.36 -14.90 6.14
CA GLU A 321 -13.14 -14.64 7.56
C GLU A 321 -13.92 -13.40 8.03
N LEU A 322 -14.02 -12.36 7.20
CA LEU A 322 -14.84 -11.19 7.51
C LEU A 322 -16.33 -11.53 7.68
N GLN A 323 -16.90 -12.37 6.81
CA GLN A 323 -18.29 -12.81 6.93
C GLN A 323 -18.55 -13.54 8.26
N ASN A 324 -17.58 -14.34 8.71
CA ASN A 324 -17.66 -15.07 9.98
C ASN A 324 -17.46 -14.15 11.20
N ALA A 325 -16.55 -13.17 11.10
CA ALA A 325 -16.27 -12.20 12.16
C ALA A 325 -17.44 -11.22 12.39
N VAL A 326 -18.23 -10.94 11.34
CA VAL A 326 -19.35 -9.99 11.37
C VAL A 326 -20.63 -10.72 11.81
N GLY A 327 -20.61 -11.30 13.00
CA GLY A 327 -21.76 -12.02 13.59
C GLY A 327 -21.47 -12.75 14.91
N GLU A 328 -20.24 -13.22 15.10
CA GLU A 328 -19.77 -13.84 16.34
C GLU A 328 -18.65 -13.00 16.96
N SER A 329 -18.66 -12.82 18.28
CA SER A 329 -17.65 -12.10 19.07
C SER A 329 -16.31 -12.85 19.13
N LYS A 330 -15.67 -13.05 17.98
CA LYS A 330 -14.35 -13.68 17.83
C LYS A 330 -13.24 -12.69 17.47
N SER A 331 -12.02 -13.12 17.77
CA SER A 331 -10.73 -12.41 17.81
C SER A 331 -10.15 -11.92 16.47
N ALA A 332 -10.94 -11.78 15.41
CA ALA A 332 -10.42 -11.36 14.11
C ALA A 332 -9.95 -9.89 14.15
N LYS A 333 -8.75 -9.63 13.60
CA LYS A 333 -8.19 -8.27 13.51
C LYS A 333 -8.86 -7.50 12.37
N LEU A 334 -9.96 -6.84 12.70
CA LEU A 334 -10.65 -5.93 11.79
C LEU A 334 -9.88 -4.61 11.66
N VAL A 335 -9.67 -4.17 10.43
CA VAL A 335 -9.00 -2.91 10.09
C VAL A 335 -9.90 -2.06 9.21
N TYR A 336 -10.03 -0.78 9.52
CA TYR A 336 -10.73 0.20 8.68
C TYR A 336 -9.75 0.94 7.78
N TYR A 337 -9.87 0.72 6.47
CA TYR A 337 -9.09 1.39 5.45
C TYR A 337 -9.88 2.59 4.91
N ALA A 338 -9.57 3.79 5.38
CA ALA A 338 -10.19 5.02 4.89
C ALA A 338 -9.48 5.50 3.62
N PHE A 339 -10.21 5.62 2.49
CA PHE A 339 -9.65 6.08 1.21
C PHE A 339 -10.20 7.43 0.74
N ASP A 340 -11.29 7.96 1.32
CA ASP A 340 -11.85 9.27 0.95
C ASP A 340 -12.53 9.99 2.14
N MET A 341 -12.76 11.30 2.02
CA MET A 341 -13.38 12.16 3.03
C MET A 341 -14.30 13.21 2.39
N PRO A 342 -15.60 12.90 2.22
CA PRO A 342 -16.54 13.81 1.57
C PRO A 342 -16.97 15.03 2.41
N TRP A 343 -16.68 15.04 3.71
CA TRP A 343 -17.01 16.17 4.61
C TRP A 343 -15.99 16.26 5.76
N CYS A 344 -15.63 17.46 6.16
CA CYS A 344 -14.67 17.71 7.25
C CYS A 344 -14.87 19.09 7.89
N ASP A 345 -14.85 19.16 9.22
CA ASP A 345 -14.78 20.40 10.02
C ASP A 345 -15.76 21.51 9.59
N GLY A 346 -17.01 21.15 9.28
CA GLY A 346 -18.03 22.13 8.86
C GLY A 346 -18.07 22.44 7.36
N TYR A 347 -17.33 21.69 6.54
CA TYR A 347 -17.29 21.88 5.09
C TYR A 347 -17.62 20.58 4.34
N ASP A 348 -18.50 20.69 3.36
CA ASP A 348 -18.71 19.71 2.31
C ASP A 348 -17.55 19.76 1.32
N LEU A 349 -16.91 18.61 1.12
CA LEU A 349 -15.77 18.43 0.23
C LEU A 349 -16.18 17.67 -1.04
N ARG A 350 -17.46 17.37 -1.25
CA ARG A 350 -17.89 16.60 -2.43
C ARG A 350 -17.56 17.27 -3.76
N ARG A 351 -17.35 18.58 -3.80
CA ARG A 351 -16.91 19.31 -5.00
C ARG A 351 -15.41 19.53 -5.08
N THR A 352 -14.69 19.22 -4.00
CA THR A 352 -13.23 19.33 -3.92
C THR A 352 -12.56 18.22 -4.74
N PRO A 353 -11.46 18.49 -5.47
CA PRO A 353 -10.69 17.45 -6.16
C PRO A 353 -10.24 16.30 -5.25
N LEU A 354 -10.18 15.08 -5.77
CA LEU A 354 -9.84 13.88 -4.99
C LEU A 354 -8.46 13.98 -4.31
N THR A 355 -7.46 14.55 -4.99
CA THR A 355 -6.12 14.76 -4.42
C THR A 355 -6.16 15.58 -3.13
N ASP A 356 -6.92 16.66 -3.14
CA ASP A 356 -7.05 17.58 -2.02
C ASP A 356 -7.81 16.91 -0.86
N ARG A 357 -8.87 16.16 -1.19
CA ARG A 357 -9.59 15.34 -0.19
C ARG A 357 -8.68 14.30 0.47
N LYS A 358 -7.83 13.63 -0.31
CA LYS A 358 -6.89 12.63 0.22
C LYS A 358 -5.78 13.28 1.07
N GLU A 359 -5.29 14.45 0.70
CA GLU A 359 -4.31 15.18 1.50
C GLU A 359 -4.91 15.62 2.85
N LEU A 360 -6.12 16.19 2.83
CA LEU A 360 -6.85 16.52 4.05
C LEU A 360 -7.13 15.28 4.89
N LEU A 361 -7.60 14.18 4.28
CA LEU A 361 -7.85 12.92 4.96
C LEU A 361 -6.59 12.44 5.69
N ARG A 362 -5.43 12.42 5.02
CA ARG A 362 -4.16 12.01 5.65
C ARG A 362 -3.83 12.85 6.89
N LYS A 363 -4.02 14.17 6.81
CA LYS A 363 -3.82 15.08 7.95
C LYS A 363 -4.82 14.83 9.08
N VAL A 364 -6.09 14.64 8.76
CA VAL A 364 -7.15 14.37 9.76
C VAL A 364 -6.92 13.05 10.50
N LEU A 365 -6.50 12.01 9.79
CA LEU A 365 -6.21 10.70 10.37
C LEU A 365 -4.93 10.67 11.22
N SER A 366 -3.98 11.58 10.96
CA SER A 366 -2.66 11.59 11.64
C SER A 366 -2.71 11.68 13.16
N THR A 367 -3.80 12.20 13.73
CA THR A 367 -3.97 12.31 15.18
C THR A 367 -4.68 11.11 15.81
N ALA A 368 -5.22 10.19 15.00
CA ALA A 368 -5.92 9.02 15.49
C ALA A 368 -4.91 8.08 16.19
N PRO A 369 -5.11 7.74 17.47
CA PRO A 369 -4.16 6.89 18.22
C PRO A 369 -3.98 5.49 17.62
N THR A 370 -4.93 5.03 16.82
CA THR A 370 -4.93 3.69 16.22
C THR A 370 -4.42 3.67 14.78
N LEU A 371 -3.98 4.81 14.24
CA LEU A 371 -3.45 4.89 12.89
C LEU A 371 -2.25 3.92 12.71
N GLY A 372 -2.29 3.13 11.64
CA GLY A 372 -1.30 2.08 11.35
C GLY A 372 -1.59 0.73 12.00
N SER A 373 -2.65 0.63 12.82
CA SER A 373 -3.06 -0.63 13.47
C SER A 373 -4.47 -1.05 13.04
N SER A 374 -5.53 -0.55 13.70
CA SER A 374 -6.93 -0.83 13.36
C SER A 374 -7.56 0.25 12.47
N LEU A 375 -6.89 1.38 12.27
CA LEU A 375 -7.22 2.40 11.29
C LEU A 375 -6.05 2.59 10.31
N VAL A 376 -6.32 2.58 9.01
CA VAL A 376 -5.30 2.75 7.98
C VAL A 376 -5.78 3.76 6.94
N PHE A 377 -4.90 4.72 6.62
CA PHE A 377 -5.08 5.53 5.42
C PHE A 377 -4.78 4.66 4.19
N SER A 378 -5.78 4.44 3.35
CA SER A 378 -5.60 3.72 2.09
C SER A 378 -4.92 4.64 1.09
N ASP A 379 -3.61 4.44 0.95
CA ASP A 379 -2.79 5.21 0.03
C ASP A 379 -3.08 4.87 -1.44
N HIS A 380 -2.45 5.63 -2.32
CA HIS A 380 -2.62 5.57 -3.76
C HIS A 380 -1.27 5.67 -4.45
N ILE A 381 -1.23 5.20 -5.69
CA ILE A 381 -0.08 5.30 -6.57
C ILE A 381 -0.48 6.18 -7.76
N GLU A 382 0.31 7.20 -8.03
CA GLU A 382 0.20 8.02 -9.24
C GLU A 382 1.09 7.42 -10.34
N GLY A 383 0.56 7.34 -11.56
CA GLY A 383 1.23 6.77 -12.73
C GLY A 383 1.40 5.25 -12.68
N HIS A 384 1.91 4.68 -13.77
CA HIS A 384 2.25 3.25 -13.89
C HIS A 384 1.11 2.28 -13.55
N GLY A 385 -0.14 2.64 -13.87
CA GLY A 385 -1.32 1.87 -13.46
C GLY A 385 -1.27 0.39 -13.82
N GLU A 386 -0.76 0.06 -15.00
CA GLU A 386 -0.64 -1.32 -15.46
C GLU A 386 0.31 -2.13 -14.57
N ASP A 387 1.43 -1.54 -14.16
CA ASP A 387 2.37 -2.18 -13.24
C ASP A 387 1.74 -2.34 -11.86
N VAL A 388 1.02 -1.33 -11.37
CA VAL A 388 0.31 -1.41 -10.08
C VAL A 388 -0.69 -2.57 -10.09
N TRP A 389 -1.47 -2.70 -11.16
CA TRP A 389 -2.41 -3.79 -11.33
C TRP A 389 -1.70 -5.14 -11.39
N LYS A 390 -0.66 -5.30 -12.23
CA LYS A 390 0.12 -6.55 -12.33
C LYS A 390 0.68 -7.00 -10.98
N HIS A 391 1.23 -6.07 -10.19
CA HIS A 391 1.76 -6.37 -8.86
C HIS A 391 0.65 -6.71 -7.86
N ALA A 392 -0.47 -5.96 -7.87
CA ALA A 392 -1.63 -6.29 -7.04
C ALA A 392 -2.10 -7.73 -7.31
N CYS A 393 -2.14 -8.15 -8.58
CA CYS A 393 -2.52 -9.50 -8.97
C CYS A 393 -1.51 -10.56 -8.53
N ALA A 394 -0.22 -10.28 -8.70
CA ALA A 394 0.84 -11.19 -8.26
C ALA A 394 0.85 -11.38 -6.73
N MET A 395 0.38 -10.38 -5.98
CA MET A 395 0.25 -10.41 -4.51
C MET A 395 -1.09 -11.01 -4.04
N GLY A 396 -1.95 -11.49 -4.95
CA GLY A 396 -3.24 -12.09 -4.60
C GLY A 396 -4.31 -11.07 -4.17
N ILE A 397 -4.08 -9.77 -4.38
CA ILE A 397 -5.06 -8.70 -4.12
C ILE A 397 -6.15 -8.75 -5.20
N GLU A 398 -7.38 -8.36 -4.88
CA GLU A 398 -8.53 -8.52 -5.79
C GLU A 398 -8.38 -7.72 -7.09
N GLY A 399 -7.62 -6.62 -7.07
CA GLY A 399 -7.49 -5.70 -8.18
C GLY A 399 -7.01 -4.32 -7.76
N VAL A 400 -7.33 -3.33 -8.59
CA VAL A 400 -7.10 -1.91 -8.32
C VAL A 400 -8.38 -1.11 -8.56
N ILE A 401 -8.49 0.02 -7.85
CA ILE A 401 -9.47 1.07 -8.13
C ILE A 401 -8.71 2.25 -8.73
N ALA A 402 -8.93 2.54 -10.02
CA ALA A 402 -8.45 3.75 -10.65
C ALA A 402 -9.43 4.90 -10.38
N LYS A 403 -8.94 6.06 -9.95
CA LYS A 403 -9.76 7.23 -9.68
C LYS A 403 -9.19 8.47 -10.36
N ARG A 404 -10.05 9.29 -10.96
CA ARG A 404 -9.69 10.60 -11.52
C ARG A 404 -9.28 11.56 -10.41
N ARG A 405 -8.06 12.09 -10.49
CA ARG A 405 -7.43 12.99 -9.50
C ARG A 405 -8.21 14.29 -9.31
N ASP A 406 -8.75 14.82 -10.40
CA ASP A 406 -9.53 16.06 -10.46
C ASP A 406 -11.01 15.88 -10.08
N SER A 407 -11.46 14.65 -9.84
CA SER A 407 -12.89 14.38 -9.66
C SER A 407 -13.43 14.70 -8.26
N GLY A 408 -14.62 15.30 -8.23
CA GLY A 408 -15.45 15.40 -7.03
C GLY A 408 -16.04 14.04 -6.60
N TYR A 409 -16.69 14.03 -5.45
CA TYR A 409 -17.40 12.89 -4.88
C TYR A 409 -18.91 12.95 -5.21
N LEU A 410 -19.38 12.06 -6.08
CA LEU A 410 -20.69 12.18 -6.77
C LEU A 410 -21.79 11.24 -6.25
N THR A 411 -21.57 10.52 -5.14
CA THR A 411 -22.56 9.67 -4.44
C THR A 411 -23.38 8.72 -5.36
N LYS A 412 -22.80 8.31 -6.50
CA LYS A 412 -23.43 7.47 -7.53
C LYS A 412 -22.36 6.66 -8.26
N ARG A 413 -22.77 5.80 -9.19
CA ARG A 413 -21.85 5.12 -10.10
C ARG A 413 -21.35 6.08 -11.17
N THR A 414 -20.05 6.15 -11.35
CA THR A 414 -19.38 7.09 -12.27
C THR A 414 -18.25 6.41 -13.03
N SER A 415 -17.83 7.01 -14.14
CA SER A 415 -16.58 6.63 -14.83
C SER A 415 -15.35 7.24 -14.19
N SER A 416 -15.50 8.18 -13.24
CA SER A 416 -14.37 8.76 -12.51
C SER A 416 -13.72 7.80 -11.53
N TRP A 417 -14.42 6.73 -11.13
CA TRP A 417 -13.87 5.60 -10.39
C TRP A 417 -14.07 4.33 -11.22
N LEU A 418 -12.97 3.65 -11.55
CA LEU A 418 -12.97 2.39 -12.29
C LEU A 418 -12.42 1.29 -11.40
N LYS A 419 -13.05 0.12 -11.42
CA LYS A 419 -12.54 -1.09 -10.76
C LYS A 419 -11.99 -2.02 -11.83
N ILE A 420 -10.74 -2.43 -11.66
CA ILE A 420 -10.05 -3.37 -12.53
C ILE A 420 -9.68 -4.56 -11.66
N LYS A 421 -10.25 -5.73 -11.96
CA LYS A 421 -10.04 -6.95 -11.15
C LYS A 421 -8.84 -7.74 -11.69
N CYS A 422 -8.12 -8.41 -10.80
CA CYS A 422 -7.00 -9.28 -11.15
C CYS A 422 -7.42 -10.62 -11.74
N HIS A 423 -8.59 -11.08 -11.32
CA HIS A 423 -9.23 -12.28 -11.84
C HIS A 423 -10.59 -11.89 -12.36
N LEU A 424 -10.90 -12.36 -13.56
CA LEU A 424 -12.21 -12.19 -14.14
C LEU A 424 -13.18 -12.98 -13.27
N ARG A 425 -14.11 -12.27 -12.63
CA ARG A 425 -15.24 -12.94 -11.98
C ARG A 425 -16.39 -12.92 -12.96
N GLN A 426 -16.97 -14.08 -13.20
CA GLN A 426 -18.11 -14.22 -14.09
C GLN A 426 -19.28 -14.84 -13.33
N GLU A 427 -20.44 -14.23 -13.48
CA GLU A 427 -21.71 -14.85 -13.10
C GLU A 427 -22.06 -15.89 -14.16
N LEU A 428 -22.14 -17.14 -13.73
CA LEU A 428 -22.44 -18.27 -14.58
C LEU A 428 -23.66 -19.00 -14.04
N VAL A 429 -24.46 -19.52 -14.94
CA VAL A 429 -25.65 -20.30 -14.63
C VAL A 429 -25.24 -21.75 -14.43
N VAL A 430 -25.72 -22.37 -13.36
CA VAL A 430 -25.50 -23.79 -13.11
C VAL A 430 -26.43 -24.58 -14.03
N VAL A 431 -25.84 -25.39 -14.91
CA VAL A 431 -26.58 -26.25 -15.86
C VAL A 431 -26.54 -27.72 -15.47
N GLY A 432 -25.68 -28.10 -14.51
CA GLY A 432 -25.61 -29.45 -13.99
C GLY A 432 -24.56 -29.61 -12.89
N PHE A 433 -24.39 -30.84 -12.40
CA PHE A 433 -23.35 -31.19 -11.43
C PHE A 433 -22.89 -32.64 -11.60
N THR A 434 -21.68 -32.97 -11.12
CA THR A 434 -21.15 -34.34 -11.14
C THR A 434 -21.22 -34.99 -9.76
N LYS A 435 -21.24 -36.33 -9.71
CA LYS A 435 -21.16 -37.07 -8.45
C LYS A 435 -19.83 -36.82 -7.75
N ALA A 436 -19.86 -36.74 -6.42
CA ALA A 436 -18.64 -36.66 -5.62
C ALA A 436 -17.81 -37.96 -5.76
N GLN A 437 -16.48 -37.84 -5.65
CA GLN A 437 -15.53 -38.95 -5.73
C GLN A 437 -14.62 -38.97 -4.49
N GLY A 438 -14.17 -40.15 -4.09
CA GLY A 438 -13.29 -40.34 -2.93
C GLY A 438 -13.97 -39.98 -1.60
N LYS A 439 -13.26 -39.23 -0.74
CA LYS A 439 -13.77 -38.79 0.58
C LYS A 439 -14.72 -37.57 0.52
N ARG A 440 -14.97 -37.03 -0.67
CA ARG A 440 -15.81 -35.84 -0.85
C ARG A 440 -17.29 -36.20 -0.79
N THR A 441 -18.09 -35.37 -0.12
CA THR A 441 -19.54 -35.54 -0.03
C THR A 441 -20.29 -34.45 -0.82
N GLY A 442 -21.53 -34.71 -1.22
CA GLY A 442 -22.33 -33.77 -2.03
C GLY A 442 -22.10 -33.99 -3.52
N PHE A 443 -21.46 -33.03 -4.19
CA PHE A 443 -21.13 -33.08 -5.62
C PHE A 443 -19.61 -32.93 -5.86
N GLY A 444 -19.15 -33.39 -7.02
CA GLY A 444 -17.76 -33.27 -7.47
C GLY A 444 -17.46 -31.88 -8.03
N ALA A 445 -18.18 -31.48 -9.07
CA ALA A 445 -18.11 -30.15 -9.68
C ALA A 445 -19.47 -29.70 -10.20
N LEU A 446 -19.69 -28.38 -10.30
CA LEU A 446 -20.81 -27.80 -11.05
C LEU A 446 -20.41 -27.69 -12.52
N ALA A 447 -21.36 -27.96 -13.42
CA ALA A 447 -21.27 -27.63 -14.84
C ALA A 447 -21.98 -26.29 -15.06
N LEU A 448 -21.32 -25.39 -15.79
CA LEU A 448 -21.71 -23.98 -15.87
C LEU A 448 -21.99 -23.55 -17.31
N GLY A 449 -22.81 -22.53 -17.46
CA GLY A 449 -23.09 -21.88 -18.74
C GLY A 449 -23.31 -20.37 -18.60
N TYR A 450 -23.37 -19.68 -19.73
CA TYR A 450 -23.74 -18.27 -19.84
C TYR A 450 -24.70 -18.09 -21.01
N TYR A 451 -25.55 -17.07 -20.96
CA TYR A 451 -26.33 -16.64 -22.11
C TYR A 451 -25.48 -15.70 -22.95
N ASP A 452 -25.33 -15.98 -24.25
CA ASP A 452 -24.70 -15.05 -25.18
C ASP A 452 -25.66 -13.91 -25.58
N ASP A 453 -25.19 -13.02 -26.45
CA ASP A 453 -25.94 -11.82 -26.88
C ASP A 453 -27.25 -12.18 -27.62
N ASP A 454 -27.35 -13.38 -28.18
CA ASP A 454 -28.55 -13.91 -28.84
C ASP A 454 -29.49 -14.64 -27.86
N GLY A 455 -29.16 -14.63 -26.55
CA GLY A 455 -29.92 -15.30 -25.50
C GLY A 455 -29.76 -16.83 -25.50
N VAL A 456 -28.71 -17.36 -26.13
CA VAL A 456 -28.46 -18.79 -26.24
C VAL A 456 -27.58 -19.26 -25.07
N LEU A 457 -28.04 -20.29 -24.35
CA LEU A 457 -27.31 -20.85 -23.22
C LEU A 457 -26.14 -21.72 -23.69
N THR A 458 -24.93 -21.20 -23.49
CA THR A 458 -23.66 -21.77 -23.94
C THR A 458 -22.82 -22.27 -22.76
N TYR A 459 -22.09 -23.37 -22.98
CA TYR A 459 -21.30 -24.01 -21.93
C TYR A 459 -20.04 -23.21 -21.57
N ALA A 460 -19.75 -23.11 -20.27
CA ALA A 460 -18.66 -22.31 -19.72
C ALA A 460 -17.60 -23.14 -18.97
N GLY A 461 -17.75 -24.46 -18.87
CA GLY A 461 -16.82 -25.35 -18.17
C GLY A 461 -17.36 -25.91 -16.83
N ARG A 462 -16.45 -26.38 -15.97
CA ARG A 462 -16.78 -26.96 -14.65
C ARG A 462 -16.01 -26.29 -13.52
N VAL A 463 -16.63 -26.20 -12.35
CA VAL A 463 -15.97 -25.73 -11.12
C VAL A 463 -16.13 -26.72 -9.97
N GLY A 464 -15.00 -27.17 -9.41
CA GLY A 464 -14.95 -28.16 -8.33
C GLY A 464 -14.36 -27.65 -7.02
N THR A 465 -13.86 -26.42 -6.96
CA THR A 465 -13.19 -25.83 -5.79
C THR A 465 -13.96 -24.62 -5.27
N GLY A 466 -13.65 -24.13 -4.06
CA GLY A 466 -14.30 -22.94 -3.49
C GLY A 466 -15.61 -23.21 -2.74
N PHE A 467 -15.88 -24.46 -2.35
CA PHE A 467 -17.06 -24.82 -1.58
C PHE A 467 -16.67 -25.33 -0.19
N SER A 468 -17.25 -24.74 0.86
CA SER A 468 -17.19 -25.32 2.20
C SER A 468 -18.04 -26.58 2.31
N GLN A 469 -17.75 -27.43 3.28
CA GLN A 469 -18.51 -28.65 3.56
C GLN A 469 -20.01 -28.37 3.79
N LYS A 470 -20.33 -27.27 4.48
CA LYS A 470 -21.71 -26.81 4.70
C LYS A 470 -22.40 -26.41 3.39
N MET A 471 -21.69 -25.65 2.54
CA MET A 471 -22.21 -25.24 1.22
C MET A 471 -22.48 -26.42 0.31
N LEU A 472 -21.58 -27.43 0.28
CA LEU A 472 -21.79 -28.64 -0.53
C LEU A 472 -23.09 -29.34 -0.18
N THR A 473 -23.41 -29.48 1.12
CA THR A 473 -24.64 -30.13 1.59
C THR A 473 -25.89 -29.32 1.25
N THR A 474 -25.84 -27.99 1.40
CA THR A 474 -26.97 -27.11 1.07
C THR A 474 -27.23 -27.08 -0.44
N LEU A 475 -26.19 -26.89 -1.25
CA LEU A 475 -26.30 -26.78 -2.70
C LEU A 475 -26.75 -28.07 -3.35
N VAL A 476 -26.24 -29.23 -2.93
CA VAL A 476 -26.67 -30.51 -3.52
C VAL A 476 -28.16 -30.76 -3.28
N SER A 477 -28.71 -30.30 -2.15
CA SER A 477 -30.14 -30.44 -1.84
C SER A 477 -31.02 -29.55 -2.72
N ALA A 478 -30.54 -28.35 -3.08
CA ALA A 478 -31.22 -27.46 -4.02
C ALA A 478 -31.13 -28.00 -5.45
N LEU A 479 -29.94 -28.40 -5.89
CA LEU A 479 -29.70 -28.94 -7.23
C LEU A 479 -30.52 -30.20 -7.52
N LYS A 480 -30.65 -31.10 -6.53
CA LYS A 480 -31.49 -32.30 -6.65
C LYS A 480 -32.97 -32.00 -6.89
N LYS A 481 -33.48 -30.87 -6.38
CA LYS A 481 -34.88 -30.45 -6.58
C LYS A 481 -35.14 -29.90 -7.98
N SER A 482 -34.10 -29.42 -8.64
CA SER A 482 -34.17 -28.84 -9.97
C SER A 482 -33.62 -29.79 -11.05
N GLU A 483 -33.51 -31.10 -10.79
CA GLU A 483 -33.00 -32.07 -11.76
C GLU A 483 -33.90 -32.18 -13.00
N ARG A 484 -33.27 -32.29 -14.17
CA ARG A 484 -33.95 -32.49 -15.45
C ARG A 484 -33.31 -33.62 -16.25
N LYS A 485 -34.08 -34.19 -17.19
CA LYS A 485 -33.66 -35.37 -17.97
C LYS A 485 -32.63 -35.05 -19.07
N THR A 486 -32.69 -33.85 -19.62
CA THR A 486 -31.88 -33.43 -20.78
C THR A 486 -31.14 -32.12 -20.49
N SER A 487 -30.04 -31.87 -21.20
CA SER A 487 -29.28 -30.62 -21.06
C SER A 487 -30.12 -29.40 -21.51
N ALA A 488 -29.99 -28.28 -20.78
CA ALA A 488 -30.54 -26.99 -21.19
C ALA A 488 -29.63 -26.23 -22.17
N LEU A 489 -28.42 -26.74 -22.43
CA LEU A 489 -27.46 -26.12 -23.34
C LEU A 489 -27.91 -26.27 -24.79
N ALA A 490 -27.72 -25.23 -25.59
CA ALA A 490 -28.09 -25.26 -27.01
C ALA A 490 -27.21 -26.23 -27.83
N LYS A 491 -25.95 -26.43 -27.41
CA LYS A 491 -25.04 -27.43 -27.98
C LYS A 491 -24.93 -28.63 -27.05
N THR A 492 -25.12 -29.82 -27.60
CA THR A 492 -24.93 -31.07 -26.86
C THR A 492 -23.48 -31.21 -26.43
N LEU A 493 -23.24 -31.37 -25.13
CA LEU A 493 -21.92 -31.67 -24.62
C LEU A 493 -21.47 -33.06 -25.06
N THR A 494 -20.19 -33.19 -25.39
CA THR A 494 -19.57 -34.45 -25.79
C THR A 494 -18.30 -34.71 -24.98
N GLY A 495 -17.81 -35.95 -25.01
CA GLY A 495 -16.52 -36.30 -24.39
C GLY A 495 -16.49 -36.13 -22.86
N PRO A 496 -15.34 -35.71 -22.29
CA PRO A 496 -15.15 -35.57 -20.84
C PRO A 496 -16.15 -34.64 -20.16
N ASP A 497 -16.62 -33.61 -20.87
CA ASP A 497 -17.51 -32.57 -20.33
C ASP A 497 -18.98 -33.02 -20.22
N ALA A 498 -19.37 -34.06 -20.94
CA ALA A 498 -20.67 -34.71 -20.78
C ALA A 498 -20.65 -35.82 -19.71
N LYS A 499 -19.47 -36.39 -19.42
CA LYS A 499 -19.36 -37.60 -18.60
C LYS A 499 -19.82 -37.34 -17.17
N GLY A 500 -20.85 -38.08 -16.74
CA GLY A 500 -21.32 -38.14 -15.35
C GLY A 500 -22.02 -36.87 -14.86
N VAL A 501 -22.51 -36.02 -15.76
CA VAL A 501 -23.29 -34.82 -15.41
C VAL A 501 -24.75 -35.19 -15.16
N THR A 502 -25.27 -34.79 -14.01
CA THR A 502 -26.71 -34.68 -13.75
C THR A 502 -27.14 -33.27 -14.13
N TRP A 503 -28.11 -33.14 -15.04
CA TRP A 503 -28.60 -31.84 -15.53
C TRP A 503 -29.60 -31.23 -14.56
N VAL A 504 -29.57 -29.91 -14.43
CA VAL A 504 -30.51 -29.15 -13.61
C VAL A 504 -31.12 -27.98 -14.39
N GLU A 505 -32.24 -27.46 -13.91
CA GLU A 505 -32.80 -26.23 -14.45
C GLU A 505 -31.84 -25.04 -14.26
N PRO A 506 -31.63 -24.20 -15.29
CA PRO A 506 -30.66 -23.11 -15.30
C PRO A 506 -31.16 -21.89 -14.51
N GLU A 507 -31.51 -22.10 -13.24
CA GLU A 507 -32.09 -21.09 -12.34
C GLU A 507 -31.08 -20.56 -11.31
N LEU A 508 -30.07 -21.38 -10.98
CA LEU A 508 -29.06 -21.02 -9.99
C LEU A 508 -27.88 -20.31 -10.67
N VAL A 509 -27.59 -19.09 -10.22
CA VAL A 509 -26.41 -18.32 -10.67
C VAL A 509 -25.32 -18.43 -9.61
N VAL A 510 -24.09 -18.66 -10.06
CA VAL A 510 -22.89 -18.69 -9.22
C VAL A 510 -21.87 -17.68 -9.74
N GLU A 511 -21.14 -17.04 -8.84
CA GLU A 511 -19.97 -16.23 -9.20
C GLU A 511 -18.72 -17.14 -9.19
N VAL A 512 -17.97 -17.16 -10.29
CA VAL A 512 -16.75 -17.97 -10.45
C VAL A 512 -15.57 -17.06 -10.74
N ARG A 513 -14.41 -17.41 -10.18
CA ARG A 513 -13.12 -16.71 -10.34
C ARG A 513 -12.19 -17.42 -11.31
#